data_AF-A0A218U6U9-F1
#
_entry.id   AF-A0A218U6U9-F1
#
_cell.length_a   1.000
_cell.length_b   1.000
_cell.length_c   1.000
_cell.angle_alpha   90.00
_cell.angle_beta   90.00
_cell.angle_gamma   90.00
#
_symmetry.space_group_name_H-M   'P 1'
#
loop_
_entity.id
_entity.type
_entity.pdbx_description
1 polymer ?
#
loop_
_entity_poly.entity_id
_entity_poly.type
_entity_poly.pdbx_seq_one_letter_code
_entity_poly.pdbx_strand_id
1 'polypeptide(L)'
;MCPVQAHIGGTTVFGDNVEDEWFIVYLLREITREFPGLAARIDDNDGEFLLIEAADFLPKWLNPENSENRVFFYKGELHIIPLSEPSEQDWPLSAPCPTVPQALALLSTRSEEFLAAEPIRAALYKHIQGYPERIQASLHRARCFLPAGIVAVLRLRPSLVAAAVQAFYLRDAGDLRACRRPFRAFPAEQRV
;
A
#
# COMPACT_ATOMS: atom_id res chain seq x y z
N MET A 1 -9.20 28.92 13.25
CA MET A 1 -8.05 28.05 12.93
C MET A 1 -8.64 26.77 12.37
N CYS A 2 -8.44 26.47 11.07
CA CYS A 2 -8.77 25.12 10.57
C CYS A 2 -7.84 24.12 11.25
N PRO A 3 -8.35 23.07 11.91
CA PRO A 3 -7.48 22.02 12.39
C PRO A 3 -6.79 21.41 11.18
N VAL A 4 -5.45 21.42 11.16
CA VAL A 4 -4.69 20.57 10.23
C VAL A 4 -5.13 19.16 10.54
N GLN A 5 -5.84 18.52 9.61
CA GLN A 5 -6.24 17.13 9.77
C GLN A 5 -4.98 16.30 10.00
N ALA A 6 -4.92 15.64 11.15
CA ALA A 6 -3.83 14.75 11.47
C ALA A 6 -3.87 13.59 10.48
N HIS A 7 -2.88 13.53 9.59
CA HIS A 7 -2.70 12.43 8.65
C HIS A 7 -1.44 11.67 9.06
N ILE A 8 -1.48 10.36 8.88
CA ILE A 8 -0.32 9.48 8.99
C ILE A 8 -0.11 8.92 7.60
N GLY A 9 1.10 9.07 7.09
CA GLY A 9 1.49 8.57 5.77
C GLY A 9 2.73 7.69 5.89
N GLY A 10 2.92 6.86 4.88
CA GLY A 10 4.10 6.04 4.72
C GLY A 10 4.30 5.72 3.24
N THR A 11 5.52 5.30 2.91
CA THR A 11 5.87 4.83 1.57
C THR A 11 6.58 3.50 1.74
N THR A 12 6.31 2.58 0.83
CA THR A 12 6.96 1.26 0.79
C THR A 12 7.61 1.05 -0.56
N VAL A 13 8.53 0.09 -0.64
CA VAL A 13 9.06 -0.45 -1.90
C VAL A 13 8.77 -1.93 -1.90
N PHE A 14 7.87 -2.38 -2.78
CA PHE A 14 7.49 -3.79 -2.90
C PHE A 14 8.36 -4.58 -3.90
N GLY A 15 9.22 -3.89 -4.67
CA GLY A 15 10.11 -4.53 -5.63
C GLY A 15 9.33 -5.28 -6.71
N ASP A 16 9.71 -6.53 -6.99
CA ASP A 16 9.08 -7.34 -8.04
C ASP A 16 7.83 -8.11 -7.54
N ASN A 17 7.47 -8.00 -6.25
CA ASN A 17 6.40 -8.78 -5.66
C ASN A 17 5.09 -7.97 -5.59
N VAL A 18 4.30 -8.00 -6.66
CA VAL A 18 2.98 -7.33 -6.75
C VAL A 18 2.03 -7.77 -5.62
N GLU A 19 2.21 -8.95 -5.04
CA GLU A 19 1.41 -9.39 -3.89
C GLU A 19 1.60 -8.54 -2.63
N ASP A 20 2.78 -7.91 -2.46
CA ASP A 20 3.03 -7.04 -1.31
C ASP A 20 2.26 -5.72 -1.43
N GLU A 21 2.01 -5.24 -2.65
CA GLU A 21 1.13 -4.09 -2.91
C GLU A 21 -0.30 -4.41 -2.47
N TRP A 22 -0.84 -5.55 -2.91
CA TRP A 22 -2.17 -6.00 -2.51
C TRP A 22 -2.28 -6.34 -1.03
N PHE A 23 -1.20 -6.82 -0.41
CA PHE A 23 -1.16 -7.00 1.03
C PHE A 23 -1.33 -5.66 1.76
N ILE A 24 -0.75 -4.57 1.27
CA ILE A 24 -0.92 -3.24 1.85
C ILE A 24 -2.36 -2.74 1.64
N VAL A 25 -2.94 -2.95 0.46
CA VAL A 25 -4.36 -2.65 0.19
C VAL A 25 -5.25 -3.37 1.20
N TYR A 26 -5.00 -4.67 1.44
CA TYR A 26 -5.69 -5.44 2.46
C TYR A 26 -5.54 -4.81 3.86
N LEU A 27 -4.32 -4.48 4.28
CA LEU A 27 -4.08 -3.86 5.60
C LEU A 27 -4.81 -2.53 5.75
N LEU A 28 -4.81 -1.66 4.73
CA LEU A 28 -5.53 -0.38 4.78
C LEU A 28 -7.04 -0.57 4.88
N ARG A 29 -7.59 -1.55 4.15
CA ARG A 29 -8.99 -1.93 4.28
C ARG A 29 -9.31 -2.39 5.71
N GLU A 30 -8.49 -3.24 6.29
CA GLU A 30 -8.68 -3.75 7.65
C GLU A 30 -8.54 -2.65 8.70
N ILE A 31 -7.58 -1.73 8.55
CA ILE A 31 -7.41 -0.57 9.44
C ILE A 31 -8.64 0.33 9.39
N THR A 32 -9.14 0.66 8.19
CA THR A 32 -10.34 1.52 8.07
C THR A 32 -11.61 0.82 8.55
N ARG A 33 -11.64 -0.52 8.55
CA ARG A 33 -12.73 -1.31 9.14
C ARG A 33 -12.69 -1.29 10.66
N GLU A 34 -11.51 -1.50 11.25
CA GLU A 34 -11.30 -1.52 12.70
C GLU A 34 -11.47 -0.13 13.32
N PHE A 35 -11.08 0.92 12.59
CA PHE A 35 -11.22 2.31 13.00
C PHE A 35 -12.10 3.08 12.02
N PRO A 36 -13.45 3.03 12.17
CA PRO A 36 -14.42 3.61 11.23
C PRO A 36 -14.30 5.13 10.98
N GLY A 37 -13.57 5.85 11.84
CA GLY A 37 -13.26 7.27 11.66
C GLY A 37 -12.07 7.56 10.76
N LEU A 38 -11.36 6.53 10.30
CA LEU A 38 -10.23 6.65 9.39
C LEU A 38 -10.67 6.44 7.94
N ALA A 39 -10.17 7.30 7.06
CA ALA A 39 -10.15 7.07 5.63
C ALA A 39 -8.71 6.85 5.19
N ALA A 40 -8.49 5.92 4.26
CA ALA A 40 -7.17 5.63 3.70
C ALA A 40 -7.16 5.85 2.19
N ARG A 41 -6.11 6.49 1.70
CA ARG A 41 -5.76 6.58 0.28
C ARG A 41 -4.48 5.79 0.05
N ILE A 42 -4.36 5.18 -1.11
CA ILE A 42 -3.14 4.52 -1.58
C ILE A 42 -2.98 4.82 -3.07
N ASP A 43 -1.75 5.12 -3.45
CA ASP A 43 -1.33 5.37 -4.83
C ASP A 43 0.04 4.73 -5.07
N ASP A 44 0.35 4.43 -6.34
CA ASP A 44 1.62 3.86 -6.79
C ASP A 44 2.29 4.80 -7.83
N ASN A 45 3.31 4.31 -8.53
CA ASN A 45 3.99 5.09 -9.58
C ASN A 45 3.10 5.43 -10.79
N ASP A 46 2.02 4.69 -11.01
CA ASP A 46 1.04 4.94 -12.06
C ASP A 46 -0.15 5.80 -11.56
N GLY A 47 -0.14 6.14 -10.26
CA GLY A 47 -1.13 6.98 -9.58
C GLY A 47 -2.22 6.13 -8.93
N GLU A 48 -3.42 6.18 -9.49
CA GLU A 48 -4.60 5.48 -8.95
C GLU A 48 -4.69 4.05 -9.50
N PHE A 49 -3.74 3.17 -9.14
CA PHE A 49 -3.71 1.79 -9.66
C PHE A 49 -4.97 0.97 -9.35
N LEU A 50 -5.67 1.28 -8.24
CA LEU A 50 -6.97 0.68 -7.94
C LEU A 50 -8.01 0.97 -9.05
N LEU A 51 -7.96 2.14 -9.68
CA LEU A 51 -8.83 2.47 -10.80
C LEU A 51 -8.42 1.71 -12.07
N ILE A 52 -7.12 1.47 -12.28
CA ILE A 52 -6.62 0.67 -13.39
C ILE A 52 -7.16 -0.76 -13.31
N GLU A 53 -7.12 -1.38 -12.13
CA GLU A 53 -7.60 -2.75 -11.90
C GLU A 53 -9.12 -2.90 -12.06
N ALA A 54 -9.86 -1.80 -11.85
CA ALA A 54 -11.31 -1.75 -12.02
C ALA A 54 -11.76 -1.06 -13.32
N ALA A 55 -10.85 -0.81 -14.28
CA ALA A 55 -11.08 0.06 -15.44
C ALA A 55 -12.36 -0.29 -16.23
N ASP A 56 -12.63 -1.57 -16.45
CA ASP A 56 -13.81 -2.05 -17.21
C ASP A 56 -15.15 -1.72 -16.54
N PHE A 57 -15.13 -1.40 -15.25
CA PHE A 57 -16.31 -1.15 -14.42
C PHE A 57 -16.44 0.31 -13.98
N LEU A 58 -15.46 1.16 -14.31
CA LEU A 58 -15.48 2.55 -13.91
C LEU A 58 -16.61 3.32 -14.59
N PRO A 59 -17.20 4.31 -13.88
CA PRO A 59 -18.18 5.17 -14.51
C PRO A 59 -17.49 6.07 -15.56
N LYS A 60 -18.18 6.34 -16.68
CA LYS A 60 -17.63 7.10 -17.82
C LYS A 60 -17.12 8.50 -17.49
N TRP A 61 -17.57 9.07 -16.37
CA TRP A 61 -17.15 10.40 -15.94
C TRP A 61 -15.78 10.38 -15.25
N LEU A 62 -15.34 9.25 -14.70
CA LEU A 62 -14.09 9.13 -13.95
C LEU A 62 -12.93 8.87 -14.91
N ASN A 63 -11.91 9.71 -14.85
CA ASN A 63 -10.74 9.65 -15.72
C ASN A 63 -9.47 10.13 -14.97
N PRO A 64 -8.27 9.93 -15.54
CA PRO A 64 -7.02 10.30 -14.88
C PRO A 64 -6.89 11.80 -14.54
N GLU A 65 -7.62 12.67 -15.23
CA GLU A 65 -7.57 14.12 -15.03
C GLU A 65 -8.42 14.58 -13.84
N ASN A 66 -9.36 13.74 -13.39
CA ASN A 66 -10.31 14.09 -12.32
C ASN A 66 -10.35 13.10 -11.15
N SER A 67 -9.53 12.05 -11.14
CA SER A 67 -9.54 11.01 -10.10
C SER A 67 -8.89 11.42 -8.78
N GLU A 68 -8.08 12.48 -8.77
CA GLU A 68 -7.31 12.89 -7.60
C GLU A 68 -8.22 13.15 -6.38
N ASN A 69 -7.85 12.56 -5.23
CA ASN A 69 -8.58 12.68 -3.96
C ASN A 69 -10.05 12.24 -4.02
N ARG A 70 -10.39 11.25 -4.86
CA ARG A 70 -11.75 10.69 -4.92
C ARG A 70 -11.87 9.27 -4.42
N VAL A 71 -10.77 8.52 -4.41
CA VAL A 71 -10.76 7.09 -4.11
C VAL A 71 -10.25 6.88 -2.69
N PHE A 72 -11.08 6.30 -1.83
CA PHE A 72 -10.72 6.03 -0.44
C PHE A 72 -11.24 4.68 0.02
N PHE A 73 -10.48 4.00 0.86
CA PHE A 73 -11.05 3.04 1.80
C PHE A 73 -11.63 3.79 2.99
N TYR A 74 -12.88 3.51 3.33
CA TYR A 74 -13.56 4.09 4.49
C TYR A 74 -14.50 3.03 5.07
N LYS A 75 -14.45 2.81 6.39
CA LYS A 75 -15.21 1.74 7.07
C LYS A 75 -15.04 0.35 6.46
N GLY A 76 -13.85 0.05 5.90
CA GLY A 76 -13.55 -1.24 5.27
C GLY A 76 -14.08 -1.43 3.84
N GLU A 77 -14.69 -0.40 3.26
CA GLU A 77 -15.27 -0.44 1.92
C GLU A 77 -14.63 0.61 1.01
N LEU A 78 -14.59 0.33 -0.30
CA LEU A 78 -14.08 1.28 -1.28
C LEU A 78 -15.16 2.32 -1.59
N HIS A 79 -14.77 3.59 -1.51
CA HIS A 79 -15.61 4.73 -1.83
C HIS A 79 -15.00 5.55 -2.97
N ILE A 80 -15.85 6.01 -3.89
CA ILE A 80 -15.51 6.89 -5.01
C ILE A 80 -16.40 8.12 -4.94
N ILE A 81 -15.81 9.28 -4.66
CA ILE A 81 -16.53 10.55 -4.55
C ILE A 81 -16.93 11.04 -5.95
N PRO A 82 -18.24 11.20 -6.27
CA PRO A 82 -18.71 11.63 -7.57
C PRO A 82 -18.39 13.11 -7.85
N LEU A 83 -18.57 13.54 -9.09
CA LEU A 83 -18.59 14.96 -9.41
C LEU A 83 -19.73 15.64 -8.62
N SER A 84 -19.45 16.79 -8.01
CA SER A 84 -20.49 17.55 -7.30
C SER A 84 -21.60 17.96 -8.27
N GLU A 85 -22.85 17.74 -7.87
CA GLU A 85 -24.01 18.33 -8.54
C GLU A 85 -23.94 19.86 -8.40
N PRO A 86 -24.27 20.65 -9.44
CA PRO A 86 -24.21 22.12 -9.40
C PRO A 86 -25.11 22.78 -8.34
N SER A 87 -25.92 22.03 -7.61
CA SER A 87 -26.77 22.49 -6.50
C SER A 87 -26.04 22.57 -5.15
N GLU A 88 -24.85 21.98 -5.02
CA GLU A 88 -24.00 22.07 -3.82
C GLU A 88 -23.19 23.37 -3.85
N GLN A 89 -23.76 24.42 -3.27
CA GLN A 89 -23.25 25.81 -3.27
C GLN A 89 -21.87 26.02 -2.60
N ASP A 90 -21.25 24.96 -2.09
CA ASP A 90 -19.97 25.01 -1.38
C ASP A 90 -18.78 24.42 -2.15
N TRP A 91 -18.98 23.90 -3.37
CA TRP A 91 -17.85 23.53 -4.23
C TRP A 91 -17.29 24.77 -4.94
N PRO A 92 -16.00 25.10 -4.78
CA PRO A 92 -15.39 26.10 -5.64
C PRO A 92 -15.47 25.58 -7.08
N LEU A 93 -16.37 26.17 -7.87
CA LEU A 93 -16.70 25.88 -9.26
C LEU A 93 -15.50 25.82 -10.24
N SER A 94 -14.27 26.04 -9.78
CA SER A 94 -13.05 26.06 -10.57
C SER A 94 -12.12 24.87 -10.37
N ALA A 95 -12.34 23.98 -9.38
CA ALA A 95 -11.45 22.84 -9.14
C ALA A 95 -12.05 21.53 -9.67
N PRO A 96 -11.36 20.81 -10.58
CA PRO A 96 -11.84 19.52 -11.12
C PRO A 96 -11.83 18.41 -10.06
N CYS A 97 -10.99 18.55 -9.02
CA CYS A 97 -10.78 17.55 -7.98
C CYS A 97 -11.04 18.15 -6.58
N PRO A 98 -11.62 17.39 -5.62
CA PRO A 98 -11.68 17.81 -4.22
C PRO A 98 -10.29 18.01 -3.62
N THR A 99 -10.19 18.94 -2.66
CA THR A 99 -9.10 18.90 -1.68
C THR A 99 -9.32 17.75 -0.69
N VAL A 100 -8.24 17.23 -0.10
CA VAL A 100 -8.33 16.17 0.92
C VAL A 100 -9.32 16.52 2.06
N PRO A 101 -9.33 17.73 2.65
CA PRO A 101 -10.31 18.07 3.68
C PRO A 101 -11.76 18.05 3.19
N GLN A 102 -12.02 18.46 1.95
CA GLN A 102 -13.36 18.39 1.35
C GLN A 102 -13.78 16.93 1.13
N ALA A 103 -12.89 16.10 0.60
CA ALA A 103 -13.13 14.68 0.41
C ALA A 103 -13.47 13.98 1.74
N LEU A 104 -12.71 14.26 2.78
CA LEU A 104 -12.94 13.70 4.12
C LEU A 104 -14.23 14.22 4.77
N ALA A 105 -14.57 15.49 4.58
CA ALA A 105 -15.84 16.04 5.04
C ALA A 105 -17.04 15.34 4.36
N LEU A 106 -16.96 15.13 3.04
CA LEU A 106 -17.95 14.38 2.27
C LEU A 106 -18.07 12.94 2.79
N LEU A 107 -16.98 12.19 2.91
CA LEU A 107 -17.00 10.83 3.44
C LEU A 107 -17.58 10.76 4.85
N SER A 108 -17.29 11.73 5.72
CA SER A 108 -17.81 11.74 7.09
C SER A 108 -19.33 11.96 7.17
N THR A 109 -19.92 12.63 6.19
CA THR A 109 -21.33 13.05 6.19
C THR A 109 -22.23 12.17 5.33
N ARG A 110 -21.71 11.69 4.19
CA ARG A 110 -22.48 11.07 3.11
C ARG A 110 -21.83 9.80 2.56
N SER A 111 -21.11 9.03 3.40
CA SER A 111 -20.38 7.83 2.95
C SER A 111 -21.22 6.85 2.13
N GLU A 112 -22.48 6.64 2.52
CA GLU A 112 -23.37 5.67 1.84
C GLU A 112 -23.62 6.02 0.36
N GLU A 113 -23.54 7.30 -0.02
CA GLU A 113 -23.71 7.76 -1.41
C GLU A 113 -22.46 7.55 -2.26
N PHE A 114 -21.32 7.38 -1.62
CA PHE A 114 -20.02 7.27 -2.29
C PHE A 114 -19.51 5.83 -2.34
N LEU A 115 -20.30 4.86 -1.87
CA LEU A 115 -19.93 3.45 -1.96
C LEU A 115 -19.71 3.06 -3.42
N ALA A 116 -18.52 2.53 -3.72
CA ALA A 116 -18.20 2.13 -5.08
C ALA A 116 -19.14 0.99 -5.54
N ALA A 117 -19.50 1.01 -6.83
CA ALA A 117 -20.37 0.01 -7.41
C ALA A 117 -19.83 -1.41 -7.20
N GLU A 118 -20.72 -2.38 -7.04
CA GLU A 118 -20.34 -3.77 -6.76
C GLU A 118 -19.31 -4.34 -7.74
N PRO A 119 -19.40 -4.13 -9.07
CA PRO A 119 -18.40 -4.66 -9.99
C PRO A 119 -16.99 -4.08 -9.76
N ILE A 120 -16.88 -2.81 -9.35
CA ILE A 120 -15.62 -2.15 -9.02
C ILE A 120 -15.03 -2.80 -7.76
N ARG A 121 -15.83 -2.95 -6.70
CA ARG A 121 -15.39 -3.58 -5.45
C ARG A 121 -14.98 -5.03 -5.68
N ALA A 122 -15.77 -5.80 -6.43
CA ALA A 122 -15.45 -7.18 -6.76
C ALA A 122 -14.13 -7.31 -7.54
N ALA A 123 -13.86 -6.38 -8.48
CA ALA A 123 -12.61 -6.35 -9.23
C ALA A 123 -11.38 -6.17 -8.33
N LEU A 124 -11.48 -5.39 -7.25
CA LEU A 124 -10.38 -5.24 -6.29
C LEU A 124 -10.34 -6.35 -5.24
N TYR A 125 -11.50 -6.75 -4.74
CA TYR A 125 -11.62 -7.69 -3.62
C TYR A 125 -11.16 -9.09 -3.99
N LYS A 126 -11.18 -9.45 -5.27
CA LYS A 126 -10.56 -10.69 -5.77
C LYS A 126 -9.06 -10.79 -5.45
N HIS A 127 -8.32 -9.66 -5.43
CA HIS A 127 -6.87 -9.65 -5.16
C HIS A 127 -6.55 -9.80 -3.67
N ILE A 128 -7.37 -9.17 -2.82
CA ILE A 128 -7.24 -9.28 -1.36
C ILE A 128 -8.01 -10.47 -0.79
N GLN A 129 -8.62 -11.29 -1.65
CA GLN A 129 -9.28 -12.53 -1.23
C GLN A 129 -8.25 -13.53 -0.69
N GLY A 130 -8.60 -14.18 0.42
CA GLY A 130 -7.74 -15.17 1.08
C GLY A 130 -6.75 -14.60 2.09
N TYR A 131 -6.71 -13.28 2.28
CA TYR A 131 -6.12 -12.71 3.49
C TYR A 131 -7.12 -12.84 4.66
N PRO A 132 -6.65 -13.15 5.89
CA PRO A 132 -5.24 -13.19 6.32
C PRO A 132 -4.52 -14.53 6.12
N GLU A 133 -5.19 -15.60 5.68
CA GLU A 133 -4.59 -16.94 5.58
C GLU A 133 -3.38 -16.99 4.63
N ARG A 134 -3.44 -16.24 3.52
CA ARG A 134 -2.35 -16.08 2.54
C ARG A 134 -1.07 -15.55 3.17
N ILE A 135 -1.15 -14.75 4.24
CA ILE A 135 0.04 -14.24 4.94
C ILE A 135 0.89 -15.42 5.41
N GLN A 136 0.28 -16.41 6.04
CA GLN A 136 1.01 -17.59 6.54
C GLN A 136 1.54 -18.46 5.40
N ALA A 137 0.78 -18.57 4.30
CA ALA A 137 1.21 -19.32 3.12
C ALA A 137 2.44 -18.69 2.43
N SER A 138 2.57 -17.36 2.48
CA SER A 138 3.71 -16.62 1.93
C SER A 138 4.94 -16.59 2.85
N LEU A 139 4.84 -17.12 4.08
CA LEU A 139 5.99 -17.19 4.99
C LEU A 139 6.86 -18.41 4.68
N HIS A 140 8.09 -18.13 4.24
CA HIS A 140 9.10 -19.16 4.02
C HIS A 140 10.01 -19.33 5.25
N ARG A 141 10.33 -20.59 5.59
CA ARG A 141 11.26 -20.93 6.66
C ARG A 141 12.39 -21.79 6.11
N ALA A 142 13.62 -21.36 6.35
CA ALA A 142 14.83 -22.10 6.02
C ALA A 142 15.74 -22.21 7.25
N ARG A 143 16.40 -23.36 7.40
CA ARG A 143 17.46 -23.54 8.40
C ARG A 143 18.80 -23.27 7.72
N CYS A 144 19.61 -22.39 8.30
CA CYS A 144 20.93 -22.06 7.79
C CYS A 144 21.92 -21.88 8.93
N PHE A 145 23.20 -22.10 8.62
CA PHE A 145 24.31 -21.82 9.51
C PHE A 145 24.80 -20.39 9.25
N LEU A 146 24.88 -19.57 10.30
CA LEU A 146 25.29 -18.17 10.20
C LEU A 146 26.46 -17.89 11.14
N PRO A 147 27.44 -17.05 10.76
CA PRO A 147 28.45 -16.55 11.68
C PRO A 147 27.80 -15.91 12.91
N ALA A 148 28.34 -16.18 14.11
CA ALA A 148 27.79 -15.67 15.37
C ALA A 148 27.57 -14.15 15.39
N GLY A 149 28.46 -13.38 14.74
CA GLY A 149 28.30 -11.93 14.59
C GLY A 149 27.06 -11.54 13.77
N ILE A 150 26.76 -12.27 12.68
CA ILE A 150 25.54 -12.05 11.89
C ILE A 150 24.30 -12.37 12.73
N VAL A 151 24.33 -13.47 13.50
CA VAL A 151 23.23 -13.83 14.41
C VAL A 151 22.96 -12.70 15.41
N ALA A 152 24.00 -12.12 16.01
CA ALA A 152 23.85 -11.00 16.94
C ALA A 152 23.22 -9.77 16.27
N VAL A 153 23.66 -9.43 15.05
CA VAL A 153 23.11 -8.31 14.28
C VAL A 153 21.65 -8.53 13.90
N LEU A 154 21.31 -9.72 13.39
CA LEU A 154 19.94 -10.04 12.97
C LEU A 154 18.98 -10.13 14.15
N ARG A 155 19.44 -10.51 15.36
CA ARG A 155 18.63 -10.45 16.58
C ARG A 155 18.26 -9.02 16.96
N LEU A 156 19.16 -8.06 16.74
CA LEU A 156 18.91 -6.65 17.04
C LEU A 156 18.11 -5.95 15.92
N ARG A 157 18.33 -6.36 14.66
CA ARG A 157 17.68 -5.76 13.48
C ARG A 157 17.23 -6.84 12.48
N PRO A 158 16.09 -7.52 12.72
CA PRO A 158 15.58 -8.56 11.84
C PRO A 158 15.27 -8.09 10.42
N SER A 159 14.91 -6.81 10.23
CA SER A 159 14.63 -6.21 8.92
C SER A 159 15.81 -6.26 7.94
N LEU A 160 17.04 -6.44 8.43
CA LEU A 160 18.22 -6.60 7.58
C LEU A 160 18.19 -7.87 6.73
N VAL A 161 17.34 -8.85 7.05
CA VAL A 161 17.13 -10.03 6.19
C VAL A 161 16.60 -9.59 4.82
N ALA A 162 15.61 -8.70 4.76
CA ALA A 162 15.06 -8.19 3.51
C ALA A 162 16.13 -7.45 2.69
N ALA A 163 16.90 -6.58 3.35
CA ALA A 163 18.01 -5.87 2.71
C ALA A 163 19.10 -6.82 2.18
N ALA A 164 19.41 -7.89 2.91
CA ALA A 164 20.37 -8.91 2.48
C ALA A 164 19.87 -9.71 1.27
N VAL A 165 18.58 -10.07 1.26
CA VAL A 165 17.94 -10.74 0.11
C VAL A 165 17.95 -9.83 -1.11
N GLN A 166 17.62 -8.56 -0.96
CA GLN A 166 17.66 -7.59 -2.05
C GLN A 166 19.08 -7.39 -2.59
N ALA A 167 20.07 -7.20 -1.71
CA ALA A 167 21.48 -7.09 -2.14
C ALA A 167 21.98 -8.36 -2.83
N PHE A 168 21.52 -9.54 -2.38
CA PHE A 168 21.80 -10.78 -3.08
C PHE A 168 21.14 -10.79 -4.45
N TYR A 169 19.86 -10.46 -4.57
CA TYR A 169 19.13 -10.49 -5.84
C TYR A 169 19.70 -9.51 -6.87
N LEU A 170 20.04 -8.29 -6.45
CA LEU A 170 20.55 -7.21 -7.29
C LEU A 170 22.08 -7.22 -7.48
N ARG A 171 22.77 -8.27 -7.03
CA ARG A 171 24.24 -8.35 -7.04
C ARG A 171 24.81 -8.19 -8.44
N ASP A 172 25.87 -7.38 -8.56
CA ASP A 172 26.59 -7.17 -9.82
C ASP A 172 27.93 -7.92 -9.88
N ALA A 173 28.70 -7.71 -10.96
CA ALA A 173 30.02 -8.32 -11.12
C ALA A 173 31.05 -7.81 -10.09
N GLY A 174 30.87 -6.62 -9.54
CA GLY A 174 31.65 -6.07 -8.43
C GLY A 174 31.34 -6.81 -7.12
N ASP A 175 30.07 -6.97 -6.78
CA ASP A 175 29.61 -7.67 -5.58
C ASP A 175 30.11 -9.12 -5.56
N LEU A 176 29.98 -9.82 -6.68
CA LEU A 176 30.47 -11.19 -6.83
C LEU A 176 31.99 -11.27 -6.66
N ARG A 177 32.75 -10.26 -7.08
CA ARG A 177 34.21 -10.18 -6.85
C ARG A 177 34.53 -9.93 -5.38
N ALA A 178 33.74 -9.14 -4.67
CA ALA A 178 33.90 -8.92 -3.24
C ALA A 178 33.65 -10.22 -2.44
N CYS A 179 32.62 -11.00 -2.81
CA CYS A 179 32.31 -12.29 -2.17
C CYS A 179 33.40 -13.36 -2.35
N ARG A 180 34.33 -13.20 -3.31
CA ARG A 180 35.48 -14.11 -3.48
C ARG A 180 36.61 -13.86 -2.48
N ARG A 181 36.61 -12.71 -1.80
CA ARG A 181 37.61 -12.38 -0.78
C ARG A 181 37.16 -12.95 0.58
N PRO A 182 38.11 -13.28 1.47
CA PRO A 182 37.76 -13.69 2.82
C PRO A 182 36.96 -12.61 3.55
N PHE A 183 35.82 -12.98 4.14
CA PHE A 183 35.01 -12.06 4.94
C PHE A 183 35.72 -11.74 6.26
N ARG A 184 36.17 -10.49 6.42
CA ARG A 184 36.90 -10.05 7.63
C ARG A 184 35.99 -9.78 8.83
N ALA A 185 34.81 -9.22 8.58
CA ALA A 185 33.86 -8.82 9.63
C ALA A 185 33.03 -10.00 10.17
N PHE A 186 32.67 -10.94 9.29
CA PHE A 186 31.88 -12.13 9.62
C PHE A 186 32.56 -13.39 9.07
N PRO A 187 33.59 -13.91 9.75
CA PRO A 187 34.34 -15.08 9.29
C PRO A 187 33.47 -16.35 9.22
N ALA A 188 33.74 -17.22 8.26
CA ALA A 188 32.94 -18.42 8.02
C ALA A 188 33.14 -19.52 9.08
N GLU A 189 34.26 -19.47 9.79
CA GLU A 189 34.68 -20.44 10.82
C GLU A 189 33.84 -20.31 12.09
N GLN A 190 33.14 -19.18 12.26
CA GLN A 190 32.30 -18.88 13.44
C GLN A 190 30.82 -19.24 13.21
N ARG A 191 30.52 -20.06 12.22
CA ARG A 191 29.14 -20.48 11.89
C ARG A 191 28.59 -21.40 12.98
N VAL A 192 27.37 -21.10 13.43
CA VAL A 192 26.58 -21.87 14.40
C VAL A 192 25.24 -22.29 13.81
#